data_AF-A0A372LEA6-F1
#
_entry.id   AF-A0A372LEA6-F1
#
_cell.length_a   1.000
_cell.length_b   1.000
_cell.length_c   1.000
_cell.angle_alpha   90.00
_cell.angle_beta   90.00
_cell.angle_gamma   90.00
#
_symmetry.space_group_name_H-M   'P 1'
#
loop_
_entity.id
_entity.type
_entity.pdbx_description
1 polymer ?
#
loop_
_entity_poly.entity_id
_entity_poly.type
_entity_poly.pdbx_seq_one_letter_code
_entity_poly.pdbx_strand_id
1 'polypeptide(L)'
;MKENINVAIILDASGSMNAKQGGKTKMEIAKEAINGFVTNLPENTKVSFTIYGHKGSGDDKDKKLSCSSVEEIYPMSTYNTGAFSKALNAVKPSGWTPIAASLIQAGEKLKNFDSAVNTNIMYLVSDEKRNVRWKTSGSCCKSGEV
;
A
#
# COMPACT_ATOMS: atom_id res chain seq x y z
N MET A 1 -11.61 11.13 19.86
CA MET A 1 -11.03 11.23 18.50
C MET A 1 -11.05 12.68 18.08
N LYS A 2 -10.05 13.14 17.32
CA LYS A 2 -10.02 14.53 16.83
C LYS A 2 -11.03 14.68 15.69
N GLU A 3 -11.45 15.91 15.40
CA GLU A 3 -12.47 16.19 14.38
C GLU A 3 -12.00 15.82 12.97
N ASN A 4 -10.70 15.98 12.68
CA ASN A 4 -10.14 15.69 11.36
C ASN A 4 -9.44 14.33 11.35
N ILE A 5 -9.79 13.46 10.40
CA ILE A 5 -9.20 12.14 10.23
C ILE A 5 -8.54 12.05 8.85
N ASN A 6 -7.30 11.60 8.83
CA ASN A 6 -6.55 11.32 7.61
C ASN A 6 -6.09 9.87 7.62
N VAL A 7 -6.33 9.14 6.53
CA VAL A 7 -5.97 7.73 6.43
C VAL A 7 -5.07 7.50 5.22
N ALA A 8 -3.88 6.98 5.46
CA ALA A 8 -3.00 6.48 4.42
C ALA A 8 -3.15 4.96 4.30
N ILE A 9 -3.77 4.51 3.21
CA ILE A 9 -3.94 3.09 2.91
C ILE A 9 -2.77 2.64 2.05
N ILE A 10 -2.15 1.53 2.44
CA ILE A 10 -1.01 0.94 1.74
C ILE A 10 -1.36 -0.52 1.42
N LEU A 11 -1.33 -0.89 0.15
CA LEU A 11 -1.59 -2.25 -0.29
C LEU A 11 -0.34 -2.89 -0.92
N ASP A 12 -0.04 -4.10 -0.44
CA ASP A 12 0.86 -5.02 -1.09
C ASP A 12 0.26 -5.51 -2.41
N ALA A 13 0.92 -5.19 -3.51
CA ALA A 13 0.58 -5.72 -4.81
C ALA A 13 1.64 -6.70 -5.32
N SER A 14 2.49 -7.27 -4.46
CA SER A 14 3.50 -8.23 -4.92
C SER A 14 2.89 -9.50 -5.52
N GLY A 15 3.70 -10.26 -6.26
CA GLY A 15 3.24 -11.46 -6.96
C GLY A 15 2.62 -12.53 -6.05
N SER A 16 2.97 -12.58 -4.75
CA SER A 16 2.39 -13.51 -3.77
C SER A 16 0.89 -13.31 -3.57
N MET A 17 0.38 -12.10 -3.83
CA MET A 17 -1.03 -11.75 -3.72
C MET A 17 -1.92 -12.46 -4.77
N ASN A 18 -1.33 -13.06 -5.80
CA ASN A 18 -2.04 -13.94 -6.74
C ASN A 18 -2.39 -15.32 -6.15
N ALA A 19 -1.77 -15.71 -5.03
CA ALA A 19 -2.07 -17.01 -4.43
C ALA A 19 -3.53 -17.07 -3.97
N LYS A 20 -4.15 -18.24 -4.14
CA LYS A 20 -5.54 -18.46 -3.71
C LYS A 20 -5.61 -18.92 -2.25
N GLN A 21 -6.62 -18.44 -1.54
CA GLN A 21 -7.01 -18.83 -0.20
C GLN A 21 -8.54 -18.85 -0.14
N GLY A 22 -9.14 -20.00 0.20
CA GLY A 22 -10.60 -20.12 0.30
C GLY A 22 -11.36 -19.80 -0.99
N GLY A 23 -10.80 -20.13 -2.15
CA GLY A 23 -11.45 -19.91 -3.46
C GLY A 23 -11.23 -18.52 -4.08
N LYS A 24 -10.75 -17.54 -3.32
CA LYS A 24 -10.37 -16.20 -3.79
C LYS A 24 -8.85 -16.02 -3.80
N THR A 25 -8.33 -15.12 -4.61
CA THR A 25 -6.95 -14.64 -4.49
C THR A 25 -6.78 -13.79 -3.24
N LYS A 26 -5.57 -13.75 -2.68
CA LYS A 26 -5.24 -12.85 -1.56
C LYS A 26 -5.47 -11.39 -1.92
N MET A 27 -5.23 -11.01 -3.18
CA MET A 27 -5.59 -9.67 -3.69
C MET A 27 -7.09 -9.38 -3.59
N GLU A 28 -7.96 -10.32 -3.98
CA GLU A 28 -9.41 -10.15 -3.83
C GLU A 28 -9.81 -9.98 -2.35
N ILE A 29 -9.26 -10.80 -1.45
CA ILE A 29 -9.51 -10.69 0.00
C ILE A 29 -9.02 -9.33 0.53
N ALA A 30 -7.84 -8.87 0.09
CA ALA A 30 -7.29 -7.58 0.49
C ALA A 30 -8.16 -6.40 0.00
N LYS A 31 -8.65 -6.46 -1.24
CA LYS A 31 -9.59 -5.45 -1.78
C LYS A 31 -10.88 -5.43 -0.99
N GLU A 32 -11.43 -6.59 -0.61
CA GLU A 32 -12.61 -6.68 0.24
C GLU A 32 -12.40 -6.05 1.62
N ALA A 33 -11.26 -6.34 2.25
CA ALA A 33 -10.90 -5.76 3.55
C ALA A 33 -10.71 -4.24 3.49
N ILE A 34 -10.04 -3.73 2.45
CA ILE A 34 -9.90 -2.29 2.23
C ILE A 34 -11.26 -1.65 2.01
N ASN A 35 -12.10 -2.24 1.16
CA ASN A 35 -13.43 -1.71 0.87
C ASN A 35 -14.30 -1.63 2.14
N GLY A 36 -14.32 -2.71 2.94
CA GLY A 36 -15.05 -2.73 4.21
C GLY A 36 -14.51 -1.72 5.24
N PHE A 37 -13.20 -1.44 5.21
CA PHE A 37 -12.63 -0.40 6.06
C PHE A 37 -13.05 1.01 5.61
N VAL A 38 -12.91 1.33 4.32
CA VAL A 38 -13.19 2.69 3.83
C VAL A 38 -14.66 3.07 3.86
N THR A 39 -15.59 2.11 3.74
CA THR A 39 -17.02 2.39 3.83
C THR A 39 -17.49 2.76 5.23
N ASN A 40 -16.69 2.45 6.25
CA ASN A 40 -16.98 2.77 7.66
C ASN A 40 -16.25 4.03 8.15
N LEU A 41 -15.57 4.76 7.25
CA LEU A 41 -14.89 5.99 7.63
C LEU A 41 -15.91 7.12 7.88
N PRO A 42 -15.67 8.00 8.88
CA PRO A 42 -16.49 9.18 9.09
C PRO A 42 -16.52 10.10 7.87
N GLU A 43 -17.61 10.86 7.74
CA GLU A 43 -17.73 11.90 6.71
C GLU A 43 -16.55 12.89 6.80
N ASN A 44 -16.13 13.41 5.65
CA ASN A 44 -14.98 14.33 5.51
C ASN A 44 -13.59 13.74 5.81
N THR A 45 -13.48 12.43 6.04
CA THR A 45 -12.16 11.76 6.16
C THR A 45 -11.35 11.93 4.88
N LYS A 46 -10.08 12.35 5.01
CA LYS A 46 -9.12 12.35 3.90
C LYS A 46 -8.49 10.97 3.78
N VAL A 47 -8.37 10.46 2.56
CA VAL A 47 -7.80 9.16 2.26
C VAL A 47 -6.74 9.31 1.19
N SER A 48 -5.61 8.63 1.34
CA SER A 48 -4.67 8.33 0.26
C SER A 48 -4.57 6.83 0.06
N PHE A 49 -4.30 6.41 -1.17
CA PHE A 49 -4.07 5.01 -1.51
C PHE A 49 -2.76 4.83 -2.26
N THR A 50 -1.84 4.14 -1.61
CA THR A 50 -0.53 3.79 -2.14
C THR A 50 -0.46 2.28 -2.34
N ILE A 51 0.08 1.87 -3.48
CA ILE A 51 0.41 0.48 -3.76
C ILE A 51 1.92 0.34 -3.88
N TYR A 52 2.43 -0.83 -3.50
CA TYR A 52 3.82 -1.17 -3.74
C TYR A 52 3.94 -2.55 -4.37
N GLY A 53 5.03 -2.77 -5.09
CA GLY A 53 5.30 -4.07 -5.68
C GLY A 53 4.33 -4.44 -6.78
N HIS A 54 3.93 -3.45 -7.59
CA HIS A 54 3.06 -3.59 -8.76
C HIS A 54 3.81 -3.39 -10.09
N LYS A 55 5.13 -3.14 -10.05
CA LYS A 55 6.00 -3.04 -11.26
C LYS A 55 7.19 -3.98 -11.15
N GLY A 56 7.63 -4.46 -12.32
CA GLY A 56 8.70 -5.43 -12.47
C GLY A 56 8.20 -6.89 -12.45
N SER A 57 9.08 -7.81 -12.83
CA SER A 57 8.89 -9.23 -12.57
C SER A 57 9.38 -9.60 -11.17
N GLY A 58 9.04 -10.81 -10.71
CA GLY A 58 9.62 -11.38 -9.49
C GLY A 58 11.11 -11.77 -9.63
N ASP A 59 11.74 -11.49 -10.78
CA ASP A 59 13.13 -11.83 -11.06
C ASP A 59 14.10 -10.79 -10.45
N ASP A 60 15.29 -11.24 -10.08
CA ASP A 60 16.34 -10.39 -9.50
C ASP A 60 16.79 -9.25 -10.44
N LYS A 61 16.66 -9.44 -11.77
CA LYS A 61 17.00 -8.42 -12.78
C LYS A 61 16.12 -7.16 -12.71
N ASP A 62 14.88 -7.31 -12.24
CA ASP A 62 13.92 -6.21 -12.13
C ASP A 62 13.84 -5.66 -10.71
N LYS A 63 14.74 -6.09 -9.81
CA LYS A 63 14.75 -5.69 -8.40
C LYS A 63 14.86 -4.17 -8.21
N LYS A 64 15.68 -3.49 -9.01
CA LYS A 64 15.82 -2.02 -8.95
C LYS A 64 14.55 -1.30 -9.42
N LEU A 65 13.92 -1.80 -10.49
CA LEU A 65 12.62 -1.30 -10.99
C LEU A 65 11.48 -1.59 -10.02
N SER A 66 11.54 -2.72 -9.32
CA SER A 66 10.56 -3.12 -8.33
C SER A 66 10.74 -2.36 -7.01
N CYS A 67 11.96 -1.97 -6.65
CA CYS A 67 12.24 -1.11 -5.49
C CYS A 67 11.72 0.32 -5.66
N SER A 68 11.63 0.84 -6.89
CA SER A 68 11.01 2.14 -7.19
C SER A 68 9.49 2.06 -7.42
N SER A 69 8.87 0.90 -7.23
CA SER A 69 7.46 0.64 -7.57
C SER A 69 6.44 1.04 -6.49
N VAL A 70 6.73 2.07 -5.70
CA VAL A 70 5.74 2.67 -4.79
C VAL A 70 4.98 3.74 -5.58
N GLU A 71 3.68 3.52 -5.79
CA GLU A 71 2.83 4.46 -6.54
C GLU A 71 1.62 4.84 -5.70
N GLU A 72 1.34 6.13 -5.63
CA GLU A 72 0.07 6.63 -5.13
C GLU A 72 -0.93 6.70 -6.28
N ILE A 73 -1.94 5.83 -6.21
CA ILE A 73 -2.98 5.73 -7.23
C ILE A 73 -4.27 6.45 -6.82
N TYR A 74 -4.35 6.87 -5.56
CA TYR A 74 -5.37 7.81 -5.07
C TYR A 74 -4.69 8.86 -4.19
N PRO A 75 -4.48 10.09 -4.69
CA PRO A 75 -3.90 11.17 -3.91
C PRO A 75 -4.70 11.50 -2.65
N MET A 76 -3.99 11.91 -1.60
CA MET A 76 -4.61 12.35 -0.34
C MET A 76 -5.69 13.42 -0.60
N SER A 77 -6.94 13.01 -0.48
CA SER A 77 -8.11 13.82 -0.80
C SER A 77 -9.31 13.36 0.02
N THR A 78 -10.37 14.16 0.08
CA THR A 78 -11.61 13.72 0.73
C THR A 78 -12.10 12.43 0.08
N TYR A 79 -12.48 11.45 0.90
CA TYR A 79 -12.88 10.14 0.41
C TYR A 79 -14.02 10.24 -0.60
N ASN A 80 -13.79 9.71 -1.81
CA ASN A 80 -14.79 9.59 -2.85
C ASN A 80 -14.94 8.12 -3.24
N THR A 81 -16.08 7.52 -2.93
CA THR A 81 -16.35 6.09 -3.12
C THR A 81 -16.12 5.63 -4.56
N GLY A 82 -16.58 6.41 -5.56
CA GLY A 82 -16.47 6.05 -6.97
C GLY A 82 -15.03 6.07 -7.48
N ALA A 83 -14.31 7.15 -7.21
CA ALA A 83 -12.91 7.30 -7.60
C ALA A 83 -12.00 6.30 -6.87
N PHE A 84 -12.23 6.08 -5.58
CA PHE A 84 -11.48 5.12 -4.78
C PHE A 84 -11.70 3.68 -5.25
N SER A 85 -12.96 3.28 -5.48
CA SER A 85 -13.28 1.93 -5.99
C SER A 85 -12.65 1.67 -7.36
N LYS A 86 -12.63 2.68 -8.24
CA LYS A 86 -11.95 2.58 -9.54
C LYS A 86 -10.44 2.37 -9.37
N ALA A 87 -9.79 3.12 -8.48
CA ALA A 87 -8.37 2.95 -8.18
C ALA A 87 -8.07 1.56 -7.59
N LEU A 88 -8.87 1.11 -6.62
CA LEU A 88 -8.74 -0.20 -5.98
C LEU A 88 -8.87 -1.35 -6.98
N ASN A 89 -9.83 -1.27 -7.89
CA ASN A 89 -10.07 -2.32 -8.87
C ASN A 89 -9.00 -2.38 -9.96
N ALA A 90 -8.34 -1.26 -10.28
CA ALA A 90 -7.25 -1.20 -11.26
C ALA A 90 -5.96 -1.90 -10.78
N VAL A 91 -5.80 -2.14 -9.47
CA VAL A 91 -4.59 -2.77 -8.92
C VAL A 91 -4.47 -4.22 -9.40
N LYS A 92 -3.32 -4.54 -9.99
CA LYS A 92 -2.91 -5.89 -10.37
C LYS A 92 -1.64 -6.27 -9.61
N PRO A 93 -1.54 -7.51 -9.11
CA PRO A 93 -0.36 -7.92 -8.36
C PRO A 93 0.82 -8.32 -9.26
N SER A 94 1.98 -7.68 -9.09
CA SER A 94 3.22 -7.99 -9.84
C SER A 94 4.49 -7.33 -9.29
N GLY A 95 5.52 -8.12 -8.95
CA GLY A 95 6.84 -7.60 -8.59
C GLY A 95 7.23 -7.86 -7.13
N TRP A 96 8.19 -7.07 -6.62
CA TRP A 96 8.81 -7.20 -5.29
C TRP A 96 8.20 -6.30 -4.22
N THR A 97 8.45 -6.57 -2.94
CA THR A 97 7.82 -5.92 -1.78
C THR A 97 8.69 -4.81 -1.12
N PRO A 98 8.75 -3.56 -1.60
CA PRO A 98 9.48 -2.48 -0.94
C PRO A 98 8.64 -1.82 0.18
N ILE A 99 8.26 -2.61 1.20
CA ILE A 99 7.40 -2.15 2.31
C ILE A 99 7.96 -0.92 3.06
N ALA A 100 9.28 -0.83 3.25
CA ALA A 100 9.88 0.29 3.97
C ALA A 100 9.69 1.63 3.22
N ALA A 101 9.82 1.61 1.88
CA ALA A 101 9.65 2.81 1.07
C ALA A 101 8.19 3.30 1.06
N SER A 102 7.22 2.39 1.04
CA SER A 102 5.80 2.77 1.08
C SER A 102 5.40 3.39 2.41
N LEU A 103 5.91 2.86 3.53
CA LEU A 103 5.68 3.41 4.87
C LEU A 103 6.32 4.80 5.03
N ILE A 104 7.54 5.01 4.53
CA ILE A 104 8.20 6.33 4.57
C ILE A 104 7.38 7.36 3.78
N GLN A 105 6.97 7.02 2.55
CA GLN A 105 6.19 7.92 1.70
C GLN A 105 4.83 8.28 2.32
N ALA A 106 4.12 7.31 2.91
CA ALA A 106 2.88 7.57 3.63
C ALA A 106 3.11 8.46 4.86
N GLY A 107 4.18 8.21 5.62
CA GLY A 107 4.56 9.03 6.78
C GLY A 107 4.86 10.48 6.40
N GLU A 108 5.59 10.71 5.31
CA GLU A 108 5.89 12.05 4.80
C GLU A 108 4.62 12.83 4.43
N LYS A 109 3.62 12.16 3.86
CA LYS A 109 2.33 12.81 3.56
C LYS A 109 1.55 13.15 4.81
N LEU A 110 1.51 12.24 5.78
CA LEU A 110 0.79 12.46 7.03
C LEU A 110 1.44 13.57 7.88
N LYS A 111 2.74 13.82 7.75
CA LYS A 111 3.43 14.95 8.39
C LYS A 111 2.89 16.32 7.99
N ASN A 112 2.27 16.45 6.81
CA ASN A 112 1.66 17.70 6.36
C ASN A 112 0.37 18.05 7.13
N PHE A 113 -0.15 17.12 7.93
CA PHE A 113 -1.34 17.32 8.75
C PHE A 113 -0.93 17.48 10.22
N ASP A 114 -1.26 18.64 10.78
CA ASP A 114 -0.94 18.95 12.18
C ASP A 114 -1.57 17.91 13.12
N SER A 115 -0.70 17.18 13.81
CA SER A 115 -1.10 16.12 14.72
C SER A 115 -1.78 16.66 15.97
N ALA A 116 -1.79 17.96 16.25
CA ALA A 116 -2.55 18.58 17.34
C ALA A 116 -4.07 18.56 17.07
N VAL A 117 -4.49 18.69 15.81
CA VAL A 117 -5.91 18.77 15.40
C VAL A 117 -6.37 17.65 14.46
N ASN A 118 -5.45 16.80 14.00
CA ASN A 118 -5.73 15.65 13.14
C ASN A 118 -5.43 14.31 13.81
N THR A 119 -6.25 13.30 13.55
CA THR A 119 -5.94 11.89 13.77
C THR A 119 -5.44 11.28 12.46
N ASN A 120 -4.17 10.88 12.44
CA ASN A 120 -3.54 10.27 11.27
C ASN A 120 -3.46 8.74 11.46
N ILE A 121 -3.99 7.97 10.52
CA ILE A 121 -4.04 6.51 10.54
C ILE A 121 -3.29 5.97 9.32
N MET A 122 -2.44 4.96 9.52
CA MET A 122 -1.81 4.24 8.43
C MET A 122 -2.34 2.81 8.42
N TYR A 123 -3.00 2.40 7.34
CA TYR A 123 -3.63 1.09 7.19
C TYR A 123 -2.90 0.28 6.13
N LEU A 124 -2.03 -0.64 6.57
CA LEU A 124 -1.25 -1.51 5.72
C LEU A 124 -1.94 -2.87 5.54
N VAL A 125 -2.08 -3.32 4.30
CA VAL A 125 -2.61 -4.65 3.95
C VAL A 125 -1.55 -5.41 3.15
N SER A 126 -1.04 -6.52 3.70
CA SER A 126 -0.02 -7.38 3.10
C SER A 126 -0.29 -8.86 3.41
N ASP A 127 0.23 -9.77 2.59
CA ASP A 127 0.07 -11.22 2.77
C ASP A 127 1.25 -11.95 3.43
N GLU A 128 2.28 -11.19 3.84
CA GLU A 128 3.49 -11.60 4.55
C GLU A 128 4.06 -13.00 4.22
N LYS A 129 4.02 -13.45 2.96
CA LYS A 129 4.73 -14.66 2.55
C LYS A 129 6.21 -14.36 2.32
N ARG A 130 6.98 -14.23 3.41
CA ARG A 130 8.45 -14.30 3.34
C ARG A 130 8.93 -15.72 3.65
N ASN A 131 9.34 -16.45 2.60
CA ASN A 131 10.44 -17.39 2.78
C ASN A 131 11.68 -16.51 2.94
N VAL A 132 12.08 -16.22 4.19
CA VAL A 132 13.32 -15.49 4.45
C VAL A 132 14.47 -16.44 4.13
N ARG A 133 14.82 -16.56 2.85
CA ARG A 133 16.16 -16.99 2.49
C ARG A 133 17.05 -15.78 2.72
N TRP A 134 17.62 -15.68 3.92
CA TRP A 134 18.74 -14.77 4.20
C TRP A 134 19.90 -15.19 3.30
N LYS A 135 19.89 -14.79 2.03
CA LYS A 135 21.14 -14.65 1.29
C LYS A 135 21.83 -13.46 1.95
N THR A 136 22.92 -13.73 2.66
CA THR A 136 23.80 -12.79 3.34
C THR A 136 24.53 -11.82 2.38
N SER A 137 23.92 -11.49 1.25
CA SER A 137 24.39 -10.49 0.30
C SER A 137 23.20 -9.80 -0.36
N GLY A 138 22.88 -8.59 0.12
CA GLY A 138 22.08 -7.61 -0.62
C GLY A 138 20.62 -7.44 -0.18
N SER A 139 20.44 -6.75 0.96
CA SER A 139 19.22 -6.04 1.37
C SER A 139 18.47 -5.45 0.18
N CYS A 140 17.16 -5.68 0.09
CA CYS A 140 16.37 -5.45 -1.13
C CYS A 140 16.39 -3.99 -1.58
N CYS A 141 16.29 -3.03 -0.68
CA CYS A 141 16.40 -1.61 -1.00
C CYS A 141 16.99 -0.91 0.24
N LYS A 142 18.24 -0.44 0.19
CA LYS A 142 18.82 0.42 1.25
C LYS A 142 18.39 1.87 1.00
N SER A 143 18.23 2.63 2.08
CA SER A 143 18.02 4.08 2.04
C SER A 143 19.22 4.76 1.37
N GLY A 144 19.11 5.07 0.07
CA GLY A 144 20.21 5.71 -0.67
C GLY A 144 20.26 5.39 -2.18
N GLU A 145 19.37 4.55 -2.71
CA GLU A 145 19.28 4.28 -4.16
C GLU A 145 17.99 4.85 -4.78
N VAL A 146 17.63 6.08 -4.39
CA VAL A 146 16.61 6.91 -5.04
C VAL A 146 17.31 7.92 -5.95
#